data_AF-A0A1L7WZ89-F1
#
_entry.id   AF-A0A1L7WZ89-F1
#
_cell.length_a   1.000
_cell.length_b   1.000
_cell.length_c   1.000
_cell.angle_alpha   90.00
_cell.angle_beta   90.00
_cell.angle_gamma   90.00
#
_symmetry.space_group_name_H-M   'P 1'
#
loop_
_entity.id
_entity.type
_entity.pdbx_description
1 polymer ?
#
loop_
_entity_poly.entity_id
_entity_poly.type
_entity_poly.pdbx_seq_one_letter_code
_entity_poly.pdbx_strand_id
1 'polypeptide(L)'
;MSQPALAETRLASSPSFSSDKITNISTFILKLRARPKQQQASMSSKQLLITSGAGIGVLSALYIYGRTVGFKSTHEIVSETPLPASTTREAAIALLHDHTTFQNLQPLVIDNKIIPPPPSTSYLVTESTSLSSSSNGTPVEYRQVTISVPMGPFSSTVISRSATIDTEDGVIVFFQAPMGMYGKNQFRVVKDGQGKGLVLREEAKLTGYSVLMPFVLGTEEKNHGEQRRKVGRELKRRAEAAGGK
;
A
#
# COMPACT_ATOMS: atom_id res chain seq x y z
N MET A 1 11.87 -44.71 -25.26
CA MET A 1 11.99 -43.25 -25.07
C MET A 1 10.58 -42.68 -25.07
N SER A 2 10.02 -42.42 -23.88
CA SER A 2 8.67 -41.88 -23.72
C SER A 2 8.76 -40.50 -23.08
N GLN A 3 8.18 -39.49 -23.72
CA GLN A 3 8.00 -38.15 -23.15
C GLN A 3 6.82 -38.15 -22.17
N PRO A 4 6.91 -37.47 -21.01
CA PRO A 4 5.75 -37.26 -20.15
C PRO A 4 4.93 -36.05 -20.63
N ALA A 5 3.61 -36.23 -20.60
CA ALA A 5 2.62 -35.21 -20.94
C ALA A 5 2.56 -34.10 -19.88
N LEU A 6 2.54 -32.84 -20.33
CA LEU A 6 2.31 -31.65 -19.50
C LEU A 6 0.82 -31.48 -19.23
N ALA A 7 0.46 -31.38 -17.96
CA ALA A 7 -0.90 -31.11 -17.51
C ALA A 7 -1.21 -29.60 -17.61
N GLU A 8 -2.27 -29.25 -18.34
CA GLU A 8 -2.81 -27.90 -18.39
C GLU A 8 -3.60 -27.58 -17.11
N THR A 9 -3.08 -26.67 -16.29
CA THR A 9 -3.81 -26.11 -15.14
C THR A 9 -4.68 -24.95 -15.61
N ARG A 10 -6.00 -25.15 -15.64
CA ARG A 10 -6.99 -24.09 -15.92
C ARG A 10 -7.04 -23.08 -14.76
N LEU A 11 -6.74 -21.82 -15.05
CA LEU A 11 -6.97 -20.68 -14.16
C LEU A 11 -8.47 -20.43 -14.01
N ALA A 12 -8.98 -20.50 -12.78
CA ALA A 12 -10.36 -20.16 -12.46
C ALA A 12 -10.58 -18.63 -12.55
N SER A 13 -11.64 -18.22 -13.24
CA SER A 13 -12.08 -16.82 -13.35
C SER A 13 -12.53 -16.28 -11.99
N SER A 14 -12.04 -15.10 -11.62
CA SER A 14 -12.42 -14.38 -10.39
C SER A 14 -13.90 -13.95 -10.42
N PRO A 15 -14.60 -13.94 -9.26
CA PRO A 15 -16.00 -13.51 -9.21
C PRO A 15 -16.14 -12.00 -9.44
N SER A 16 -17.06 -11.61 -10.32
CA SER A 16 -17.44 -10.23 -10.57
C SER A 16 -18.16 -9.64 -9.35
N PHE A 17 -17.66 -8.53 -8.83
CA PHE A 17 -18.25 -7.81 -7.69
C PHE A 17 -19.36 -6.86 -8.18
N SER A 18 -20.59 -7.05 -7.70
CA SER A 18 -21.72 -6.14 -8.02
C SER A 18 -21.65 -4.86 -7.17
N SER A 19 -21.80 -3.71 -7.84
CA SER A 19 -21.80 -2.35 -7.27
C SER A 19 -23.01 -2.04 -6.38
N ASP A 20 -24.02 -2.90 -6.34
CA ASP A 20 -25.31 -2.61 -5.70
C ASP A 20 -25.24 -2.53 -4.16
N LYS A 21 -24.19 -3.07 -3.54
CA LYS A 21 -24.02 -3.06 -2.07
C LYS A 21 -23.50 -1.74 -1.52
N ILE A 22 -22.78 -0.94 -2.31
CA ILE A 22 -22.21 0.36 -1.87
C ILE A 22 -23.31 1.44 -1.78
N THR A 23 -24.34 1.33 -2.62
CA THR A 23 -25.48 2.26 -2.67
C THR A 23 -26.28 2.30 -1.35
N ASN A 24 -26.30 1.21 -0.58
CA ASN A 24 -27.10 1.13 0.66
C ASN A 24 -26.51 1.93 1.84
N ILE A 25 -25.18 2.04 1.96
CA ILE A 25 -24.55 2.75 3.08
C ILE A 25 -24.68 4.27 2.92
N SER A 26 -24.45 4.78 1.70
CA SER A 26 -24.64 6.20 1.39
C SER A 26 -26.10 6.63 1.58
N THR A 27 -27.06 5.78 1.21
CA THR A 27 -28.50 6.03 1.40
C THR A 27 -28.89 6.06 2.88
N PHE A 28 -28.27 5.24 3.72
CA PHE A 28 -28.52 5.24 5.17
C PHE A 28 -28.01 6.52 5.85
N ILE A 29 -26.82 6.99 5.47
CA ILE A 29 -26.22 8.24 5.98
C ILE A 29 -27.04 9.47 5.53
N LEU A 30 -27.51 9.48 4.29
CA LEU A 30 -28.39 10.54 3.77
C LEU A 30 -29.77 10.54 4.45
N LYS A 31 -30.37 9.37 4.71
CA LYS A 31 -31.63 9.25 5.46
C LYS A 31 -31.53 9.69 6.92
N LEU A 32 -30.36 9.55 7.55
CA LEU A 32 -30.13 10.05 8.90
C LEU A 32 -30.02 11.58 8.95
N ARG A 33 -29.47 12.23 7.91
CA ARG A 33 -29.41 13.69 7.80
C ARG A 33 -30.75 14.35 7.47
N ALA A 34 -31.66 13.64 6.82
CA ALA A 34 -32.95 14.17 6.37
C ALA A 34 -34.05 14.19 7.45
N ARG A 35 -33.77 13.75 8.69
CA ARG A 35 -34.81 13.73 9.74
C ARG A 35 -35.02 15.11 10.37
N PRO A 36 -36.28 15.56 10.52
CA PRO A 36 -36.58 16.83 11.19
C PRO A 36 -36.17 16.80 12.67
N LYS A 37 -35.63 17.92 13.16
CA LYS A 37 -35.05 18.09 14.51
C LYS A 37 -35.97 17.62 15.65
N GLN A 38 -37.28 17.62 15.44
CA GLN A 38 -38.28 17.20 16.43
C GLN A 38 -38.25 15.69 16.75
N GLN A 39 -37.77 14.83 15.85
CA GLN A 39 -37.64 13.38 16.09
C GLN A 39 -36.33 12.98 16.78
N GLN A 40 -35.39 13.90 16.98
CA GLN A 40 -34.15 13.63 17.73
C GLN A 40 -34.35 13.77 19.25
N ALA A 41 -35.42 14.42 19.70
CA ALA A 41 -35.66 14.72 21.11
C ALA A 41 -36.32 13.59 21.93
N SER A 42 -36.74 12.48 21.30
CA SER A 42 -37.38 11.35 22.02
C SER A 42 -36.48 10.13 22.21
N MET A 43 -35.17 10.27 22.01
CA MET A 43 -34.21 9.19 22.25
C MET A 43 -33.81 9.17 23.73
N SER A 44 -33.96 8.02 24.39
CA SER A 44 -33.57 7.86 25.80
C SER A 44 -32.09 8.19 26.02
N SER A 45 -31.71 8.61 27.24
CA SER A 45 -30.35 9.03 27.60
C SER A 45 -29.23 8.01 27.30
N LYS A 46 -29.56 6.74 26.99
CA LYS A 46 -28.59 5.74 26.49
C LYS A 46 -28.22 5.91 25.00
N GLN A 47 -29.03 6.61 24.21
CA GLN A 47 -28.76 6.91 22.79
C GLN A 47 -28.08 8.27 22.59
N LEU A 48 -28.17 9.18 23.57
CA LEU A 48 -27.62 10.54 23.48
C LEU A 48 -26.10 10.61 23.76
N LEU A 49 -25.46 9.53 24.21
CA LEU A 49 -23.99 9.49 24.39
C LEU A 49 -23.21 9.32 23.07
N ILE A 50 -23.89 9.21 21.93
CA ILE A 50 -23.27 8.97 20.61
C ILE A 50 -23.26 10.23 19.72
N THR A 51 -23.94 11.32 20.11
CA THR A 51 -24.23 12.42 19.17
C THR A 51 -23.58 13.78 19.47
N SER A 52 -22.62 13.90 20.39
CA SER A 52 -21.87 15.17 20.59
C SER A 52 -20.47 15.20 19.97
N GLY A 53 -20.09 14.19 19.17
CA GLY A 53 -18.80 14.15 18.46
C GLY A 53 -18.96 13.62 17.03
N ALA A 54 -19.59 14.41 16.16
CA ALA A 54 -20.02 13.97 14.82
C ALA A 54 -18.89 13.47 13.88
N GLY A 55 -17.61 13.71 14.22
CA GLY A 55 -16.46 13.12 13.52
C GLY A 55 -15.88 11.87 14.17
N ILE A 56 -16.02 11.71 15.49
CA ILE A 56 -15.42 10.62 16.27
C ILE A 56 -16.35 9.39 16.25
N GLY A 57 -17.67 9.60 16.30
CA GLY A 57 -18.65 8.50 16.40
C GLY A 57 -18.68 7.56 15.19
N VAL A 58 -18.45 8.05 13.97
CA VAL A 58 -18.46 7.22 12.76
C VAL A 58 -17.23 6.30 12.70
N LEU A 59 -16.06 6.81 13.11
CA LEU A 59 -14.83 6.02 13.20
C LEU A 59 -14.90 5.01 14.34
N SER A 60 -15.46 5.36 15.49
CA SER A 60 -15.68 4.41 16.59
C SER A 60 -16.70 3.32 16.22
N ALA A 61 -17.78 3.65 15.48
CA ALA A 61 -18.75 2.67 15.03
C ALA A 61 -18.16 1.71 13.97
N LEU A 62 -17.42 2.23 12.97
CA LEU A 62 -16.67 1.40 12.01
C LEU A 62 -15.61 0.54 12.70
N TYR A 63 -14.95 1.06 13.73
CA TYR A 63 -13.96 0.34 14.54
C TYR A 63 -14.59 -0.79 15.36
N ILE A 64 -15.73 -0.55 16.01
CA ILE A 64 -16.44 -1.59 16.81
C ILE A 64 -17.04 -2.67 15.88
N TYR A 65 -17.63 -2.26 14.75
CA TYR A 65 -18.21 -3.21 13.79
C TYR A 65 -17.14 -4.03 13.06
N GLY A 66 -16.01 -3.40 12.70
CA GLY A 66 -14.85 -4.07 12.14
C GLY A 66 -14.18 -5.07 13.09
N ARG A 67 -14.26 -4.85 14.41
CA ARG A 67 -13.66 -5.75 15.40
C ARG A 67 -14.47 -7.02 15.66
N THR A 68 -15.77 -7.01 15.39
CA THR A 68 -16.68 -8.13 15.69
C THR A 68 -17.01 -9.01 14.48
N VAL A 69 -16.90 -8.50 13.25
CA VAL A 69 -17.18 -9.28 12.02
C VAL A 69 -16.29 -8.88 10.83
N GLY A 70 -15.11 -8.28 11.10
CA GLY A 70 -14.26 -7.75 10.04
C GLY A 70 -13.61 -8.85 9.20
N PHE A 71 -14.23 -9.18 8.07
CA PHE A 71 -13.56 -9.91 7.01
C PHE A 71 -12.33 -9.09 6.58
N LYS A 72 -11.15 -9.71 6.65
CA LYS A 72 -9.98 -9.20 5.96
C LYS A 72 -10.07 -9.62 4.50
N SER A 73 -9.64 -8.76 3.60
CA SER A 73 -9.40 -9.14 2.21
C SER A 73 -7.97 -8.84 1.82
N THR A 74 -7.49 -9.66 0.89
CA THR A 74 -6.16 -9.53 0.30
C THR A 74 -6.32 -9.19 -1.18
N HIS A 75 -5.54 -8.22 -1.64
CA HIS A 75 -5.55 -7.74 -3.01
C HIS A 75 -4.13 -7.69 -3.54
N GLU A 76 -3.98 -8.04 -4.82
CA GLU A 76 -2.71 -8.00 -5.53
C GLU A 76 -2.82 -6.98 -6.67
N ILE A 77 -1.80 -6.14 -6.81
CA ILE A 77 -1.69 -5.13 -7.86
C ILE A 77 -0.35 -5.35 -8.56
N VAL A 78 -0.38 -5.38 -9.88
CA VAL A 78 0.83 -5.37 -10.71
C VAL A 78 0.82 -4.11 -11.54
N SER A 79 1.96 -3.44 -11.63
CA SER A 79 2.12 -2.25 -12.43
C SER A 79 3.50 -2.21 -13.04
N GLU A 80 3.59 -1.69 -14.26
CA GLU A 80 4.87 -1.49 -14.95
C GLU A 80 4.96 -0.03 -15.39
N THR A 81 6.12 0.58 -15.22
CA THR A 81 6.38 1.96 -15.63
C THR A 81 7.67 2.01 -16.43
N PRO A 82 7.64 2.44 -17.71
CA PRO A 82 8.85 2.60 -18.50
C PRO A 82 9.85 3.54 -17.82
N LEU A 83 11.10 3.13 -17.74
CA LEU A 83 12.20 3.98 -17.30
C LEU A 83 12.72 4.81 -18.48
N PRO A 84 13.34 5.98 -18.22
CA PRO A 84 13.97 6.77 -19.28
C PRO A 84 15.02 5.96 -20.05
N ALA A 85 15.10 6.11 -21.36
CA ALA A 85 16.04 5.36 -22.21
C ALA A 85 17.53 5.56 -21.84
N SER A 86 17.87 6.67 -21.18
CA SER A 86 19.21 6.95 -20.66
C SER A 86 19.55 6.20 -19.36
N THR A 87 18.60 5.48 -18.78
CA THR A 87 18.77 4.79 -17.49
C THR A 87 19.42 3.44 -17.71
N THR A 88 20.54 3.18 -17.01
CA THR A 88 21.12 1.83 -16.91
C THR A 88 20.42 1.03 -15.81
N ARG A 89 20.46 -0.31 -15.91
CA ARG A 89 19.83 -1.19 -14.91
C ARG A 89 20.46 -0.97 -13.53
N GLU A 90 21.79 -0.81 -13.50
CA GLU A 90 22.59 -0.62 -12.30
C GLU A 90 22.23 0.70 -11.61
N ALA A 91 22.05 1.78 -12.37
CA ALA A 91 21.63 3.07 -11.80
C ALA A 91 20.21 3.02 -11.23
N ALA A 92 19.30 2.31 -11.89
CA ALA A 92 17.94 2.09 -11.40
C ALA A 92 17.93 1.30 -10.09
N ILE A 93 18.68 0.20 -10.03
CA ILE A 93 18.80 -0.63 -8.82
C ILE A 93 19.47 0.16 -7.69
N ALA A 94 20.55 0.88 -7.97
CA ALA A 94 21.22 1.72 -6.98
C ALA A 94 20.29 2.80 -6.40
N LEU A 95 19.35 3.34 -7.19
CA LEU A 95 18.33 4.24 -6.66
C LEU A 95 17.31 3.51 -5.77
N LEU A 96 16.93 2.28 -6.10
CA LEU A 96 16.01 1.49 -5.27
C LEU A 96 16.65 1.09 -3.92
N HIS A 97 17.95 0.78 -3.92
CA HIS A 97 18.75 0.46 -2.73
C HIS A 97 19.07 1.70 -1.88
N ASP A 98 18.97 2.90 -2.45
CA ASP A 98 18.93 4.15 -1.68
C ASP A 98 17.55 4.31 -1.03
N HIS A 99 17.30 3.53 0.02
CA HIS A 99 16.01 3.46 0.72
C HIS A 99 15.52 4.83 1.17
N THR A 100 16.42 5.74 1.55
CA THR A 100 16.05 7.12 1.97
C THR A 100 15.46 7.87 0.81
N THR A 101 16.19 7.96 -0.30
CA THR A 101 15.69 8.65 -1.49
C THR A 101 14.45 7.95 -2.03
N PHE A 102 14.47 6.63 -2.20
CA PHE A 102 13.36 5.86 -2.78
C PHE A 102 12.03 6.07 -2.02
N GLN A 103 12.07 5.99 -0.68
CA GLN A 103 10.89 6.19 0.14
C GLN A 103 10.42 7.65 0.13
N ASN A 104 11.35 8.62 0.10
CA ASN A 104 11.01 10.05 0.03
C ASN A 104 10.45 10.49 -1.33
N LEU A 105 10.55 9.65 -2.37
CA LEU A 105 9.87 9.90 -3.64
C LEU A 105 8.36 9.63 -3.54
N GLN A 106 7.85 9.00 -2.48
CA GLN A 106 6.41 8.85 -2.28
C GLN A 106 5.74 10.21 -1.97
N PRO A 107 4.73 10.64 -2.75
CA PRO A 107 4.06 11.93 -2.56
C PRO A 107 3.50 12.18 -1.15
N LEU A 108 3.02 11.14 -0.48
CA LEU A 108 2.36 11.28 0.82
C LEU A 108 3.33 11.22 2.00
N VAL A 109 4.61 10.89 1.80
CA VAL A 109 5.60 10.78 2.89
C VAL A 109 5.97 12.17 3.39
N ILE A 110 5.86 12.36 4.70
CA ILE A 110 6.23 13.60 5.39
C ILE A 110 7.43 13.43 6.32
N ASP A 111 7.65 12.23 6.86
CA ASP A 111 8.81 11.87 7.68
C ASP A 111 9.16 10.41 7.43
N ASN A 112 10.46 10.11 7.41
CA ASN A 112 11.00 8.80 7.07
C ASN A 112 12.33 8.63 7.80
N LYS A 113 12.37 7.69 8.75
CA LYS A 113 13.53 7.47 9.60
C LYS A 113 13.77 6.00 9.86
N ILE A 114 15.05 5.66 10.00
CA ILE A 114 15.48 4.34 10.45
C ILE A 114 15.06 4.15 11.91
N ILE A 115 14.60 2.96 12.25
CA ILE A 115 14.23 2.56 13.61
C ILE A 115 14.93 1.26 13.98
N PRO A 116 15.10 0.95 15.28
CA PRO A 116 15.54 -0.39 15.67
C PRO A 116 14.54 -1.46 15.21
N PRO A 117 14.99 -2.72 15.08
CA PRO A 117 14.10 -3.84 14.78
C PRO A 117 12.88 -3.86 15.72
N PRO A 118 11.66 -4.02 15.19
CA PRO A 118 10.47 -4.22 16.01
C PRO A 118 10.55 -5.53 16.82
N PRO A 119 9.58 -5.80 17.73
CA PRO A 119 9.49 -7.08 18.42
C PRO A 119 9.50 -8.26 17.42
N SER A 120 10.15 -9.36 17.80
CA SER A 120 10.25 -10.57 16.96
C SER A 120 8.89 -11.18 16.59
N THR A 121 7.86 -10.91 17.39
CA THR A 121 6.47 -11.31 17.13
C THR A 121 5.75 -10.42 16.11
N SER A 122 6.38 -9.35 15.62
CA SER A 122 5.77 -8.48 14.62
C SER A 122 5.73 -9.16 13.24
N TYR A 123 4.71 -8.79 12.46
CA TYR A 123 4.56 -9.20 11.07
C TYR A 123 5.83 -8.88 10.26
N LEU A 124 6.36 -7.66 10.42
CA LEU A 124 7.54 -7.19 9.70
C LEU A 124 8.73 -8.13 9.89
N VAL A 125 9.09 -8.43 11.14
CA VAL A 125 10.25 -9.29 11.45
C VAL A 125 10.03 -10.71 10.93
N THR A 126 8.83 -11.27 11.14
CA THR A 126 8.51 -12.64 10.71
C THR A 126 8.71 -12.81 9.20
N GLU A 127 8.12 -11.92 8.39
CA GLU A 127 8.21 -12.00 6.94
C GLU A 127 9.62 -11.64 6.43
N SER A 128 10.23 -10.57 6.97
CA SER A 128 11.54 -10.12 6.50
C SER A 128 12.64 -11.11 6.82
N THR A 129 12.61 -11.76 7.99
CA THR A 129 13.60 -12.77 8.36
C THR A 129 13.44 -14.02 7.49
N SER A 130 12.21 -14.47 7.24
CA SER A 130 11.96 -15.61 6.34
C SER A 130 12.57 -15.36 4.94
N LEU A 131 12.45 -14.14 4.43
CA LEU A 131 12.99 -13.80 3.11
C LEU A 131 14.51 -13.57 3.13
N SER A 132 15.03 -12.88 4.14
CA SER A 132 16.46 -12.63 4.30
C SER A 132 17.26 -13.94 4.43
N SER A 133 16.74 -14.92 5.17
CA SER A 133 17.35 -16.26 5.26
C SER A 133 17.44 -16.98 3.91
N SER A 134 16.48 -16.74 3.00
CA SER A 134 16.55 -17.28 1.63
C SER A 134 17.46 -16.49 0.67
N SER A 135 17.85 -15.27 1.06
CA SER A 135 18.62 -14.33 0.23
C SER A 135 20.08 -14.19 0.69
N ASN A 136 20.70 -15.26 1.18
CA ASN A 136 22.07 -15.26 1.71
C ASN A 136 22.32 -14.23 2.83
N GLY A 137 21.29 -13.90 3.61
CA GLY A 137 21.42 -13.01 4.76
C GLY A 137 21.52 -11.52 4.42
N THR A 138 20.90 -11.07 3.32
CA THR A 138 20.79 -9.64 3.03
C THR A 138 20.25 -8.90 4.27
N PRO A 139 20.92 -7.81 4.71
CA PRO A 139 20.46 -7.03 5.85
C PRO A 139 19.03 -6.51 5.67
N VAL A 140 18.27 -6.49 6.76
CA VAL A 140 16.92 -5.90 6.80
C VAL A 140 17.02 -4.51 7.41
N GLU A 141 16.58 -3.48 6.70
CA GLU A 141 16.47 -2.13 7.24
C GLU A 141 15.03 -1.85 7.69
N TYR A 142 14.86 -1.44 8.94
CA TYR A 142 13.55 -1.10 9.49
C TYR A 142 13.35 0.41 9.53
N ARG A 143 12.16 0.85 9.13
CA ARG A 143 11.82 2.27 9.08
C ARG A 143 10.46 2.58 9.67
N GLN A 144 10.34 3.79 10.18
CA GLN A 144 9.07 4.43 10.46
C GLN A 144 8.81 5.47 9.39
N VAL A 145 7.67 5.34 8.73
CA VAL A 145 7.24 6.24 7.66
C VAL A 145 5.94 6.90 8.08
N THR A 146 5.98 8.22 8.20
CA THR A 146 4.83 9.05 8.49
C THR A 146 4.27 9.56 7.17
N ILE A 147 2.99 9.32 6.90
CA ILE A 147 2.32 9.77 5.70
C ILE A 147 1.16 10.71 6.03
N SER A 148 0.91 11.67 5.15
CA SER A 148 -0.28 12.52 5.17
C SER A 148 -1.35 11.90 4.28
N VAL A 149 -2.45 11.43 4.86
CA VAL A 149 -3.55 10.82 4.10
C VAL A 149 -4.64 11.88 3.89
N PRO A 150 -4.96 12.24 2.63
CA PRO A 150 -6.02 13.20 2.34
C PRO A 150 -7.40 12.53 2.51
N MET A 151 -8.12 12.88 3.58
CA MET A 151 -9.48 12.42 3.87
C MET A 151 -10.49 13.57 3.69
N GLY A 152 -10.47 14.20 2.51
CA GLY A 152 -11.33 15.35 2.21
C GLY A 152 -10.92 16.61 3.00
N PRO A 153 -11.83 17.29 3.71
CA PRO A 153 -11.49 18.48 4.51
C PRO A 153 -10.65 18.16 5.75
N PHE A 154 -10.43 16.87 6.05
CA PHE A 154 -9.61 16.42 7.15
C PHE A 154 -8.32 15.80 6.59
N SER A 155 -7.16 16.32 6.97
CA SER A 155 -5.91 15.60 6.82
C SER A 155 -5.68 14.76 8.07
N SER A 156 -5.27 13.51 7.86
CA SER A 156 -4.85 12.65 8.96
C SER A 156 -3.43 12.17 8.73
N THR A 157 -2.63 12.16 9.79
CA THR A 157 -1.30 11.59 9.76
C THR A 157 -1.36 10.12 10.13
N VAL A 158 -0.78 9.26 9.31
CA VAL A 158 -0.67 7.83 9.57
C VAL A 158 0.80 7.48 9.72
N ILE A 159 1.14 6.82 10.83
CA ILE A 159 2.49 6.29 11.06
C ILE A 159 2.45 4.80 10.71
N SER A 160 3.23 4.44 9.70
CA SER A 160 3.48 3.05 9.31
C SER A 160 4.90 2.66 9.67
N ARG A 161 5.15 1.35 9.74
CA ARG A 161 6.48 0.79 9.85
C ARG A 161 6.74 -0.11 8.65
N SER A 162 7.99 -0.17 8.22
CA SER A 162 8.39 -1.04 7.12
C SER A 162 9.68 -1.79 7.43
N ALA A 163 9.86 -2.90 6.74
CA ALA A 163 11.10 -3.66 6.65
C ALA A 163 11.48 -3.76 5.17
N THR A 164 12.68 -3.31 4.84
CA THR A 164 13.18 -3.20 3.48
C THR A 164 14.36 -4.15 3.28
N ILE A 165 14.35 -4.85 2.15
CA ILE A 165 15.38 -5.83 1.76
C ILE A 165 15.78 -5.57 0.32
N ASP A 166 17.08 -5.39 0.11
CA ASP A 166 17.66 -5.29 -1.22
C ASP A 166 17.67 -6.66 -1.91
N THR A 167 17.39 -6.64 -3.21
CA THR A 167 17.44 -7.81 -4.07
C THR A 167 18.31 -7.51 -5.28
N GLU A 168 18.76 -8.55 -5.99
CA GLU A 168 19.61 -8.41 -7.18
C GLU A 168 18.97 -7.57 -8.29
N ASP A 169 17.64 -7.51 -8.33
CA ASP A 169 16.88 -6.78 -9.36
C ASP A 169 16.05 -5.62 -8.82
N GLY A 170 16.14 -5.28 -7.54
CA GLY A 170 15.47 -4.12 -6.96
C GLY A 170 15.32 -4.23 -5.44
N VAL A 171 14.12 -3.99 -4.93
CA VAL A 171 13.85 -3.91 -3.49
C VAL A 171 12.50 -4.50 -3.10
N ILE A 172 12.43 -5.14 -1.94
CA ILE A 172 11.19 -5.63 -1.33
C ILE A 172 10.92 -4.85 -0.05
N VAL A 173 9.70 -4.36 0.08
CA VAL A 173 9.23 -3.58 1.23
C VAL A 173 8.04 -4.28 1.85
N PHE A 174 8.21 -4.82 3.06
CA PHE A 174 7.08 -5.19 3.90
C PHE A 174 6.64 -3.96 4.68
N PHE A 175 5.34 -3.76 4.82
CA PHE A 175 4.82 -2.64 5.61
C PHE A 175 3.70 -3.09 6.55
N GLN A 176 3.58 -2.38 7.65
CA GLN A 176 2.52 -2.53 8.63
C GLN A 176 2.01 -1.13 9.00
N ALA A 177 0.73 -0.91 8.77
CA ALA A 177 0.03 0.33 9.06
C ALA A 177 -1.05 0.11 10.14
N PRO A 178 -1.59 1.18 10.74
CA PRO A 178 -2.68 1.09 11.69
C PRO A 178 -3.92 0.39 11.12
N MET A 179 -4.87 0.05 11.99
CA MET A 179 -6.11 -0.62 11.60
C MET A 179 -5.89 -1.98 10.91
N GLY A 180 -4.87 -2.73 11.34
CA GLY A 180 -4.64 -4.10 10.88
C GLY A 180 -4.26 -4.23 9.40
N MET A 181 -3.79 -3.15 8.79
CA MET A 181 -3.29 -3.12 7.43
C MET A 181 -1.83 -3.55 7.39
N TYR A 182 -1.48 -4.43 6.46
CA TYR A 182 -0.11 -4.83 6.19
C TYR A 182 0.02 -5.34 4.76
N GLY A 183 1.24 -5.45 4.28
CA GLY A 183 1.47 -5.96 2.94
C GLY A 183 2.94 -6.05 2.56
N LYS A 184 3.14 -6.41 1.30
CA LYS A 184 4.43 -6.56 0.65
C LYS A 184 4.40 -5.87 -0.70
N ASN A 185 5.35 -4.98 -0.94
CA ASN A 185 5.57 -4.34 -2.22
C ASN A 185 6.94 -4.76 -2.75
N GLN A 186 6.97 -5.31 -3.95
CA GLN A 186 8.20 -5.73 -4.62
C GLN A 186 8.42 -4.87 -5.86
N PHE A 187 9.53 -4.13 -5.87
CA PHE A 187 9.95 -3.28 -6.98
C PHE A 187 11.13 -3.93 -7.68
N ARG A 188 11.02 -4.12 -9.00
CA ARG A 188 12.05 -4.76 -9.83
C ARG A 188 12.33 -3.96 -11.07
N VAL A 189 13.59 -3.95 -11.49
CA VAL A 189 14.05 -3.40 -12.77
C VAL A 189 14.19 -4.57 -13.75
N VAL A 190 13.22 -4.69 -14.64
CA VAL A 190 13.16 -5.76 -15.64
C VAL A 190 13.19 -5.17 -17.05
N LYS A 191 13.51 -6.00 -18.06
CA LYS A 191 13.36 -5.59 -19.45
C LYS A 191 11.87 -5.49 -19.79
N ASP A 192 11.50 -4.55 -20.65
CA ASP A 192 10.15 -4.54 -21.22
C ASP A 192 9.88 -5.86 -21.99
N GLY A 193 8.62 -6.23 -22.16
CA GLY A 193 8.25 -7.47 -22.86
C GLY A 193 8.71 -7.54 -24.32
N GLN A 194 9.25 -6.45 -24.89
CA GLN A 194 9.81 -6.37 -26.24
C GLN A 194 11.35 -6.36 -26.26
N GLY A 195 12.00 -6.37 -25.09
CA GLY A 195 13.45 -6.23 -24.93
C GLY A 195 14.04 -4.87 -25.30
N LYS A 196 13.22 -3.82 -25.51
CA LYS A 196 13.66 -2.52 -26.07
C LYS A 196 14.06 -1.50 -25.00
N GLY A 197 13.72 -1.74 -23.75
CA GLY A 197 14.00 -0.83 -22.64
C GLY A 197 13.85 -1.49 -21.29
N LEU A 198 14.02 -0.68 -20.24
CA LEU A 198 13.81 -1.09 -18.85
C LEU A 198 12.46 -0.59 -18.36
N VAL A 199 11.80 -1.40 -17.54
CA VAL A 199 10.59 -1.02 -16.81
C VAL A 199 10.82 -1.22 -15.32
N LEU A 200 10.29 -0.30 -14.53
CA LEU A 200 10.10 -0.49 -13.10
C LEU A 200 8.78 -1.25 -12.92
N ARG A 201 8.89 -2.52 -12.52
CA ARG A 201 7.76 -3.39 -12.22
C ARG A 201 7.51 -3.40 -10.72
N GLU A 202 6.28 -3.11 -10.34
CA GLU A 202 5.80 -3.15 -8.97
C GLU A 202 4.76 -4.27 -8.82
N GLU A 203 4.95 -5.10 -7.80
CA GLU A 203 4.00 -6.12 -7.37
C GLU A 203 3.65 -5.87 -5.91
N ALA A 204 2.44 -5.38 -5.67
CA ALA A 204 1.93 -5.05 -4.34
C ALA A 204 0.91 -6.09 -3.90
N LYS A 205 1.04 -6.58 -2.66
CA LYS A 205 0.08 -7.46 -1.99
C LYS A 205 -0.36 -6.81 -0.68
N LEU A 206 -1.61 -6.39 -0.64
CA LEU A 206 -2.19 -5.60 0.44
C LEU A 206 -3.23 -6.44 1.19
N THR A 207 -3.17 -6.48 2.52
CA THR A 207 -4.17 -7.16 3.35
C THR A 207 -4.67 -6.23 4.46
N GLY A 208 -5.98 -6.10 4.57
CA GLY A 208 -6.61 -5.26 5.58
C GLY A 208 -8.12 -5.50 5.68
N TYR A 209 -8.81 -4.67 6.47
CA TYR A 209 -10.27 -4.77 6.61
C TYR A 209 -10.96 -4.46 5.28
N SER A 210 -11.83 -5.36 4.82
CA SER A 210 -12.48 -5.24 3.50
C SER A 210 -13.26 -3.94 3.30
N VAL A 211 -13.82 -3.37 4.37
CA VAL A 211 -14.52 -2.07 4.31
C VAL A 211 -13.60 -0.89 3.96
N LEU A 212 -12.31 -0.99 4.28
CA LEU A 212 -11.31 0.05 3.99
C LEU A 212 -10.58 -0.17 2.67
N MET A 213 -10.59 -1.40 2.14
CA MET A 213 -9.79 -1.76 0.96
C MET A 213 -10.07 -0.90 -0.27
N PRO A 214 -11.31 -0.53 -0.65
CA PRO A 214 -11.54 0.33 -1.81
C PRO A 214 -10.80 1.68 -1.71
N PHE A 215 -10.79 2.29 -0.53
CA PHE A 215 -10.06 3.55 -0.28
C PHE A 215 -8.55 3.34 -0.33
N VAL A 216 -8.06 2.26 0.28
CA VAL A 216 -6.63 1.92 0.33
C VAL A 216 -6.10 1.65 -1.07
N LEU A 217 -6.81 0.87 -1.88
CA LEU A 217 -6.43 0.55 -3.25
C LEU A 217 -6.37 1.80 -4.13
N GLY A 218 -7.39 2.68 -4.06
CA GLY A 218 -7.39 3.92 -4.82
C GLY A 218 -6.28 4.89 -4.40
N THR A 219 -5.95 4.92 -3.10
CA THR A 219 -4.84 5.73 -2.59
C THR A 219 -3.49 5.17 -3.02
N GLU A 220 -3.30 3.85 -2.93
CA GLU A 220 -2.09 3.14 -3.34
C GLU A 220 -1.82 3.36 -4.83
N GLU A 221 -2.82 3.11 -5.68
CA GLU A 221 -2.70 3.27 -7.13
C GLU A 221 -2.26 4.70 -7.51
N LYS A 222 -2.89 5.72 -6.91
CA LYS A 222 -2.56 7.12 -7.17
C LYS A 222 -1.17 7.49 -6.63
N ASN A 223 -0.88 7.12 -5.39
CA ASN A 223 0.36 7.47 -4.71
C ASN A 223 1.57 6.79 -5.39
N HIS A 224 1.47 5.49 -5.65
CA HIS A 224 2.56 4.73 -6.26
C HIS A 224 2.68 5.02 -7.75
N GLY A 225 1.57 5.29 -8.44
CA GLY A 225 1.62 5.82 -9.80
C GLY A 225 2.49 7.09 -9.89
N GLU A 226 2.37 8.01 -8.92
CA GLU A 226 3.21 9.20 -8.88
C GLU A 226 4.63 8.95 -8.35
N GLN A 227 4.81 8.05 -7.37
CA GLN A 227 6.15 7.62 -6.93
C GLN A 227 6.97 7.06 -8.10
N ARG A 228 6.39 6.17 -8.91
CA ARG A 228 7.07 5.57 -10.07
C ARG A 228 7.48 6.64 -11.10
N ARG A 229 6.65 7.65 -11.33
CA ARG A 229 7.03 8.80 -12.17
C ARG A 229 8.18 9.61 -11.56
N LYS A 230 8.16 9.84 -10.25
CA LYS A 230 9.24 10.53 -9.52
C LYS A 230 10.55 9.76 -9.59
N VAL A 231 10.52 8.42 -9.51
CA VAL A 231 11.68 7.55 -9.73
C VAL A 231 12.26 7.78 -11.13
N GLY A 232 11.43 7.75 -12.17
CA GLY A 232 11.89 8.03 -13.54
C GLY A 232 12.52 9.42 -13.70
N ARG A 233 11.94 10.45 -13.06
CA ARG A 233 12.51 11.81 -13.06
C ARG A 233 13.86 11.88 -12.33
N GLU A 234 13.97 11.22 -11.18
CA GLU A 234 15.20 11.20 -10.40
C GLU A 234 16.33 10.47 -11.14
N LEU A 235 16.01 9.37 -11.85
CA LEU A 235 16.98 8.66 -12.68
C LEU A 235 17.49 9.52 -13.83
N LYS A 236 16.57 10.21 -14.54
CA LYS A 236 16.95 11.15 -15.59
C LYS A 236 17.88 12.24 -15.05
N ARG A 237 17.54 12.85 -13.90
CA ARG A 237 18.35 13.88 -13.24
C ARG A 237 19.75 13.37 -12.88
N ARG A 238 19.87 12.16 -12.31
CA ARG A 238 21.16 11.54 -11.97
C ARG A 238 22.01 11.26 -13.22
N ALA A 239 21.39 10.82 -14.32
CA ALA A 239 22.09 10.58 -15.59
C ALA A 239 22.64 11.88 -16.20
N GLU A 240 21.84 12.95 -16.22
CA GLU A 240 22.27 14.27 -16.71
C GLU A 240 23.44 14.82 -15.89
N ALA A 241 23.40 14.66 -14.56
CA ALA A 241 24.49 15.08 -13.68
C ALA A 241 25.79 14.27 -13.89
N ALA A 242 25.69 13.02 -14.35
CA ALA A 242 26.85 12.17 -14.65
C ALA A 242 27.48 12.45 -16.02
N GLY A 243 26.67 12.88 -17.01
CA GLY A 243 27.10 13.13 -18.40
C GLY A 243 27.54 14.56 -18.71
N GLY A 244 27.40 15.51 -17.78
CA GLY A 244 27.78 16.92 -17.95
C GLY A 244 29.27 17.22 -17.75
N LYS A 245 30.18 16.30 -18.10
CA LYS A 245 31.63 16.51 -18.08
C LYS A 245 32.21 16.53 -19.48
#